data_AF-A0A951GC08-F1
#
_entry.id   AF-A0A951GC08-F1
#
_cell.length_a   1.000
_cell.length_b   1.000
_cell.length_c   1.000
_cell.angle_alpha   90.00
_cell.angle_beta   90.00
_cell.angle_gamma   90.00
#
_symmetry.space_group_name_H-M   'P 1'
#
loop_
_entity.id
_entity.type
_entity.pdbx_description
1 polymer ?
#
loop_
_entity_poly.entity_id
_entity_poly.type
_entity_poly.pdbx_seq_one_letter_code
_entity_poly.pdbx_strand_id
1 'polypeptide(L)'
;MPAIAADQVSYDDLYARWEQSNWRATEIDFSVDREQWSGVLTDLERRSALWTYSMFFHGEDSVTDNLSPFIDAAPREEQKYFLATQQVDEARHAVLFARFMREVAGAGASVGSALDETRPKLTWGFGKVFERLDRMADELRRDRSRPKLAQAITLYHLVIEASLAQPGQHFIEEGLGRRELLPGLRRGIAHVSRDEQRHIAFGVKMIADLVREDPDCEPAIADLMREVLPFTTAVFVPPGWDERYVTSFGFTLQDIFAQGAEAIEGRLRAAGLDPASMRLGLPFDLPPAERARRGLTLLRAGYLGEPNGRVAPNPEATAILFDGLRRQIDPSVAPGITIQWDFNDAEPWHLRIDNGNASVAPGRSEHPDLTFHCRFGDWVDLTAGRVEPWRALLAGKVRPSGRPRMLLRARKLFG
;
A
#
# COMPACT_ATOMS: atom_id res chain seq x y z
N MET A 1 -1.95 29.92 -0.88
CA MET A 1 -2.29 28.81 -1.80
C MET A 1 -3.81 28.79 -1.98
N PRO A 2 -4.35 28.39 -3.14
CA PRO A 2 -5.79 28.23 -3.31
C PRO A 2 -6.35 27.22 -2.31
N ALA A 3 -7.62 27.38 -1.92
CA ALA A 3 -8.30 26.43 -1.04
C ALA A 3 -8.37 25.05 -1.73
N ILE A 4 -8.06 24.00 -0.98
CA ILE A 4 -8.10 22.61 -1.45
C ILE A 4 -9.22 21.83 -0.75
N ALA A 5 -9.50 20.60 -1.20
CA ALA A 5 -10.54 19.75 -0.62
C ALA A 5 -10.38 19.56 0.89
N ALA A 6 -9.13 19.43 1.37
CA ALA A 6 -8.83 19.33 2.80
C ALA A 6 -9.33 20.54 3.62
N ASP A 7 -9.46 21.73 3.03
CA ASP A 7 -9.88 22.93 3.78
C ASP A 7 -11.40 22.96 4.07
N GLN A 8 -12.17 22.01 3.51
CA GLN A 8 -13.62 21.90 3.76
C GLN A 8 -13.97 21.17 5.07
N VAL A 9 -12.97 20.62 5.77
CA VAL A 9 -13.15 19.81 6.97
C VAL A 9 -12.27 20.35 8.09
N SER A 10 -12.81 20.44 9.30
CA SER A 10 -12.04 20.73 10.52
C SER A 10 -12.00 19.52 11.44
N TYR A 11 -11.01 19.48 12.34
CA TYR A 11 -10.91 18.41 13.34
C TYR A 11 -12.13 18.38 14.29
N ASP A 12 -12.64 19.55 14.67
CA ASP A 12 -13.86 19.67 15.49
C ASP A 12 -15.10 19.15 14.77
N ASP A 13 -15.24 19.43 13.46
CA ASP A 13 -16.34 18.90 12.64
C ASP A 13 -16.26 17.37 12.54
N LEU A 14 -15.07 16.81 12.34
CA LEU A 14 -14.87 15.36 12.31
C LEU A 14 -15.26 14.71 13.65
N TYR A 15 -14.90 15.32 14.78
CA TYR A 15 -15.30 14.87 16.10
C TYR A 15 -16.84 14.96 16.28
N ALA A 16 -17.46 16.07 15.91
CA ALA A 16 -18.91 16.24 16.02
C ALA A 16 -19.69 15.22 15.16
N ARG A 17 -19.16 14.88 13.98
CA ARG A 17 -19.72 13.83 13.10
C ARG A 17 -19.61 12.44 13.71
N TRP A 18 -18.53 12.16 14.45
CA TRP A 18 -18.36 10.90 15.19
C TRP A 18 -19.46 10.75 16.24
N GLU A 19 -19.75 11.78 17.04
CA GLU A 19 -20.79 11.73 18.08
C GLU A 19 -22.18 11.35 17.52
N GLN A 20 -22.47 11.81 16.30
CA GLN A 20 -23.75 11.58 15.60
C GLN A 20 -23.83 10.21 14.91
N SER A 21 -22.73 9.47 14.86
CA SER A 21 -22.59 8.25 14.04
C SER A 21 -22.31 6.98 14.86
N ASN A 22 -22.64 6.98 16.15
CA ASN A 22 -22.40 5.83 17.02
C ASN A 22 -23.22 4.58 16.61
N TRP A 23 -22.62 3.40 16.78
CA TRP A 23 -23.23 2.10 16.53
C TRP A 23 -22.62 1.02 17.45
N ARG A 24 -23.29 -0.13 17.58
CA ARG A 24 -22.89 -1.21 18.50
C ARG A 24 -22.57 -2.47 17.74
N ALA A 25 -21.28 -2.80 17.65
CA ALA A 25 -20.83 -4.04 17.01
C ALA A 25 -21.44 -5.28 17.65
N THR A 26 -21.79 -5.26 18.95
CA THR A 26 -22.41 -6.38 19.68
C THR A 26 -23.90 -6.57 19.38
N GLU A 27 -24.58 -5.60 18.77
CA GLU A 27 -26.02 -5.67 18.46
C GLU A 27 -26.31 -6.08 17.02
N ILE A 28 -25.28 -6.28 16.20
CA ILE A 28 -25.46 -6.82 14.85
C ILE A 28 -25.85 -8.29 14.97
N ASP A 29 -27.01 -8.63 14.40
CA ASP A 29 -27.51 -9.99 14.31
C ASP A 29 -26.85 -10.71 13.12
N PHE A 30 -26.20 -11.84 13.41
CA PHE A 30 -25.55 -12.72 12.44
C PHE A 30 -26.29 -14.05 12.23
N SER A 31 -27.54 -14.17 12.72
CA SER A 31 -28.36 -15.38 12.58
C SER A 31 -28.51 -15.82 11.12
N VAL A 32 -28.95 -14.91 10.26
CA VAL A 32 -29.12 -15.14 8.81
C VAL A 32 -27.76 -15.36 8.13
N ASP A 33 -26.72 -14.63 8.54
CA ASP A 33 -25.37 -14.79 8.01
C ASP A 33 -24.85 -16.21 8.23
N ARG A 34 -25.09 -16.82 9.40
CA ARG A 34 -24.73 -18.21 9.69
C ARG A 34 -25.45 -19.21 8.78
N GLU A 35 -26.73 -18.99 8.55
CA GLU A 35 -27.54 -19.84 7.65
C GLU A 35 -27.06 -19.72 6.21
N GLN A 36 -26.85 -18.50 5.71
CA GLN A 36 -26.36 -18.26 4.35
C GLN A 36 -24.92 -18.75 4.17
N TRP A 37 -24.06 -18.56 5.16
CA TRP A 37 -22.69 -19.04 5.15
C TRP A 37 -22.62 -20.55 4.93
N SER A 38 -23.42 -21.32 5.65
CA SER A 38 -23.41 -22.79 5.60
C SER A 38 -24.24 -23.35 4.43
N GLY A 39 -25.41 -22.78 4.17
CA GLY A 39 -26.40 -23.34 3.23
C GLY A 39 -26.45 -22.69 1.84
N VAL A 40 -25.91 -21.48 1.66
CA VAL A 40 -26.02 -20.73 0.39
C VAL A 40 -24.66 -20.52 -0.28
N LEU A 41 -23.64 -20.11 0.47
CA LEU A 41 -22.30 -19.90 -0.09
C LEU A 41 -21.68 -21.24 -0.49
N THR A 42 -21.03 -21.26 -1.67
CA THR A 42 -20.22 -22.39 -2.12
C THR A 42 -18.91 -22.51 -1.33
N ASP A 43 -18.25 -23.66 -1.39
CA ASP A 43 -16.94 -23.85 -0.76
C ASP A 43 -15.88 -22.87 -1.27
N LEU A 44 -15.94 -22.53 -2.57
CA LEU A 44 -15.06 -21.51 -3.12
C LEU A 44 -15.37 -20.14 -2.51
N GLU A 45 -16.62 -19.72 -2.49
CA GLU A 45 -17.02 -18.42 -1.92
C GLU A 45 -16.69 -18.30 -0.44
N ARG A 46 -16.86 -19.36 0.35
CA ARG A 46 -16.43 -19.38 1.75
C ARG A 46 -14.91 -19.21 1.89
N ARG A 47 -14.11 -19.88 1.06
CA ARG A 47 -12.64 -19.71 1.05
C ARG A 47 -12.23 -18.32 0.61
N SER A 48 -12.89 -17.78 -0.42
CA SER A 48 -12.69 -16.41 -0.90
C SER A 48 -13.01 -15.38 0.16
N ALA A 49 -14.17 -15.53 0.81
CA ALA A 49 -14.61 -14.68 1.92
C ALA A 49 -13.64 -14.76 3.11
N LEU A 50 -13.21 -15.97 3.52
CA LEU A 50 -12.22 -16.14 4.58
C LEU A 50 -10.88 -15.47 4.24
N TRP A 51 -10.42 -15.54 2.99
CA TRP A 51 -9.21 -14.84 2.57
C TRP A 51 -9.33 -13.33 2.76
N THR A 52 -10.40 -12.72 2.23
CA THR A 52 -10.59 -11.26 2.34
C THR A 52 -10.90 -10.81 3.76
N TYR A 53 -11.82 -11.47 4.47
CA TYR A 53 -12.25 -11.06 5.81
C TYR A 53 -11.18 -11.29 6.86
N SER A 54 -10.27 -12.25 6.66
CA SER A 54 -9.11 -12.41 7.55
C SER A 54 -8.16 -11.21 7.44
N MET A 55 -7.96 -10.66 6.23
CA MET A 55 -7.15 -9.45 6.07
C MET A 55 -7.79 -8.25 6.78
N PHE A 56 -9.12 -8.08 6.67
CA PHE A 56 -9.81 -7.05 7.46
C PHE A 56 -9.66 -7.29 8.96
N PHE A 57 -9.96 -8.50 9.45
CA PHE A 57 -9.88 -8.80 10.87
C PHE A 57 -8.49 -8.49 11.47
N HIS A 58 -7.43 -8.97 10.82
CA HIS A 58 -6.06 -8.69 11.26
C HIS A 58 -5.66 -7.22 11.03
N GLY A 59 -6.24 -6.57 10.02
CA GLY A 59 -6.05 -5.15 9.76
C GLY A 59 -6.58 -4.31 10.91
N GLU A 60 -7.86 -4.49 11.26
CA GLU A 60 -8.51 -3.75 12.35
C GLU A 60 -7.83 -3.98 13.70
N ASP A 61 -7.40 -5.21 13.97
CA ASP A 61 -6.64 -5.56 15.18
C ASP A 61 -5.30 -4.81 15.24
N SER A 62 -4.54 -4.82 14.13
CA SER A 62 -3.23 -4.18 14.07
C SER A 62 -3.30 -2.65 14.09
N VAL A 63 -4.27 -2.04 13.41
CA VAL A 63 -4.44 -0.58 13.44
C VAL A 63 -4.90 -0.11 14.82
N THR A 64 -5.75 -0.89 15.51
CA THR A 64 -6.13 -0.66 16.91
C THR A 64 -4.90 -0.64 17.83
N ASP A 65 -4.02 -1.64 17.73
CA ASP A 65 -2.83 -1.75 18.58
C ASP A 65 -1.81 -0.63 18.34
N ASN A 66 -1.74 -0.13 17.10
CA ASN A 66 -0.70 0.79 16.66
C ASN A 66 -1.10 2.27 16.66
N LEU A 67 -2.36 2.63 16.92
CA LEU A 67 -2.81 4.03 16.82
C LEU A 67 -2.34 4.92 17.98
N SER A 68 -2.11 4.36 19.17
CA SER A 68 -1.76 5.17 20.37
C SER A 68 -0.58 6.16 20.19
N PRO A 69 0.55 5.82 19.52
CA PRO A 69 1.64 6.78 19.30
C PRO A 69 1.26 7.94 18.38
N PHE A 70 0.23 7.80 17.56
CA PHE A 70 -0.27 8.85 16.68
C PHE A 70 -0.99 9.94 17.49
N ILE A 71 -1.79 9.54 18.47
CA ILE A 71 -2.42 10.46 19.45
C ILE A 71 -1.32 11.24 20.18
N ASP A 72 -0.30 10.53 20.65
CA ASP A 72 0.84 11.10 21.38
C ASP A 72 1.67 12.10 20.55
N ALA A 73 1.76 11.88 19.24
CA ALA A 73 2.56 12.69 18.33
C ALA A 73 1.77 13.85 17.70
N ALA A 74 0.43 13.82 17.73
CA ALA A 74 -0.39 14.88 17.18
C ALA A 74 -0.10 16.23 17.88
N PRO A 75 0.24 17.30 17.13
CA PRO A 75 0.69 18.57 17.69
C PRO A 75 -0.41 19.40 18.36
N ARG A 76 -1.69 19.17 18.04
CA ARG A 76 -2.81 19.96 18.55
C ARG A 76 -3.85 19.11 19.27
N GLU A 77 -4.54 19.69 20.23
CA GLU A 77 -5.49 18.97 21.08
C GLU A 77 -6.72 18.50 20.28
N GLU A 78 -7.24 19.31 19.36
CA GLU A 78 -8.37 18.91 18.51
C GLU A 78 -8.05 17.68 17.63
N GLN A 79 -6.78 17.51 17.23
CA GLN A 79 -6.32 16.33 16.49
C GLN A 79 -6.31 15.09 17.39
N LYS A 80 -5.81 15.24 18.63
CA LYS A 80 -5.79 14.16 19.63
C LYS A 80 -7.19 13.70 20.00
N TYR A 81 -8.11 14.65 20.18
CA TYR A 81 -9.50 14.36 20.51
C TYR A 81 -10.16 13.53 19.41
N PHE A 82 -9.95 13.90 18.14
CA PHE A 82 -10.44 13.08 17.04
C PHE A 82 -9.77 11.69 17.00
N LEU A 83 -8.45 11.59 17.08
CA LEU A 83 -7.74 10.31 17.04
C LEU A 83 -8.15 9.37 18.18
N ALA A 84 -8.50 9.91 19.36
CA ALA A 84 -9.06 9.11 20.44
C ALA A 84 -10.44 8.50 20.09
N THR A 85 -11.25 9.19 19.28
CA THR A 85 -12.50 8.62 18.75
C THR A 85 -12.23 7.52 17.73
N GLN A 86 -11.22 7.70 16.87
CA GLN A 86 -10.78 6.67 15.93
C GLN A 86 -10.34 5.41 16.65
N GLN A 87 -9.56 5.51 17.74
CA GLN A 87 -9.17 4.35 18.57
C GLN A 87 -10.37 3.51 19.03
N VAL A 88 -11.50 4.15 19.32
CA VAL A 88 -12.75 3.46 19.69
C VAL A 88 -13.41 2.80 18.49
N ASP A 89 -13.40 3.45 17.33
CA ASP A 89 -13.94 2.91 16.09
C ASP A 89 -13.12 1.68 15.63
N GLU A 90 -11.79 1.74 15.60
CA GLU A 90 -10.93 0.60 15.22
C GLU A 90 -11.15 -0.62 16.12
N ALA A 91 -11.20 -0.39 17.45
CA ALA A 91 -11.48 -1.46 18.39
C ALA A 91 -12.87 -2.07 18.16
N ARG A 92 -13.86 -1.26 17.78
CA ARG A 92 -15.20 -1.71 17.44
C ARG A 92 -15.21 -2.51 16.12
N HIS A 93 -14.40 -2.13 15.15
CA HIS A 93 -14.25 -2.85 13.87
C HIS A 93 -13.60 -4.21 14.10
N ALA A 94 -12.53 -4.28 14.89
CA ALA A 94 -11.89 -5.54 15.29
C ALA A 94 -12.89 -6.47 16.00
N VAL A 95 -13.72 -5.93 16.90
CA VAL A 95 -14.80 -6.69 17.57
C VAL A 95 -15.83 -7.22 16.55
N LEU A 96 -16.25 -6.42 15.57
CA LEU A 96 -17.18 -6.83 14.52
C LEU A 96 -16.65 -8.04 13.75
N PHE A 97 -15.44 -7.94 13.20
CA PHE A 97 -14.85 -9.03 12.41
C PHE A 97 -14.56 -10.25 13.27
N ALA A 98 -14.08 -10.07 14.51
CA ALA A 98 -13.90 -11.18 15.44
C ALA A 98 -15.21 -11.92 15.73
N ARG A 99 -16.33 -11.19 15.87
CA ARG A 99 -17.66 -11.81 16.01
C ARG A 99 -18.04 -12.59 14.76
N PHE A 100 -17.86 -12.03 13.56
CA PHE A 100 -18.15 -12.75 12.32
C PHE A 100 -17.34 -14.05 12.21
N MET A 101 -16.03 -14.00 12.50
CA MET A 101 -15.16 -15.18 12.47
C MET A 101 -15.66 -16.29 13.38
N ARG A 102 -16.04 -15.97 14.62
CA ARG A 102 -16.50 -16.98 15.59
C ARG A 102 -17.94 -17.43 15.37
N GLU A 103 -18.85 -16.50 15.13
CA GLU A 103 -20.29 -16.75 15.12
C GLU A 103 -20.80 -17.27 13.77
N VAL A 104 -20.12 -16.94 12.67
CA VAL A 104 -20.53 -17.30 11.30
C VAL A 104 -19.53 -18.28 10.69
N ALA A 105 -18.25 -17.92 10.65
CA ALA A 105 -17.24 -18.74 9.99
C ALA A 105 -16.79 -19.96 10.82
N GLY A 106 -17.05 -19.94 12.14
CA GLY A 106 -16.65 -21.01 13.06
C GLY A 106 -15.15 -21.06 13.36
N ALA A 107 -14.43 -19.94 13.18
CA ALA A 107 -13.01 -19.83 13.42
C ALA A 107 -12.73 -19.26 14.84
N GLY A 108 -12.10 -20.08 15.68
CA GLY A 108 -11.73 -19.74 17.06
C GLY A 108 -12.90 -19.64 18.06
N ALA A 109 -12.58 -19.77 19.35
CA ALA A 109 -13.53 -19.60 20.46
C ALA A 109 -13.43 -18.22 21.15
N SER A 110 -12.32 -17.50 20.91
CA SER A 110 -11.99 -16.17 21.42
C SER A 110 -11.41 -15.30 20.31
N VAL A 111 -11.22 -14.00 20.54
CA VAL A 111 -10.54 -13.10 19.59
C VAL A 111 -9.14 -13.64 19.24
N GLY A 112 -8.31 -13.94 20.25
CA GLY A 112 -6.94 -14.43 20.03
C GLY A 112 -6.89 -15.74 19.24
N SER A 113 -7.71 -16.74 19.61
CA SER A 113 -7.75 -18.00 18.86
C SER A 113 -8.25 -17.84 17.42
N ALA A 114 -9.15 -16.87 17.17
CA ALA A 114 -9.63 -16.58 15.82
C ALA A 114 -8.51 -15.94 14.98
N LEU A 115 -7.70 -15.05 15.57
CA LEU A 115 -6.52 -14.49 14.91
C LEU A 115 -5.53 -15.59 14.54
N ASP A 116 -5.24 -16.52 15.46
CA ASP A 116 -4.32 -17.62 15.21
C ASP A 116 -4.80 -18.54 14.08
N GLU A 117 -6.07 -18.90 14.05
CA GLU A 117 -6.64 -19.78 13.03
C GLU A 117 -6.72 -19.13 11.65
N THR A 118 -6.94 -17.81 11.59
CA THR A 118 -7.08 -17.06 10.34
C THR A 118 -5.75 -16.52 9.80
N ARG A 119 -4.70 -16.44 10.62
CA ARG A 119 -3.37 -15.96 10.23
C ARG A 119 -2.80 -16.61 8.96
N PRO A 120 -2.93 -17.93 8.72
CA PRO A 120 -2.43 -18.54 7.49
C PRO A 120 -3.14 -18.10 6.20
N LYS A 121 -4.22 -17.32 6.30
CA LYS A 121 -4.94 -16.76 5.13
C LYS A 121 -4.33 -15.45 4.64
N LEU A 122 -3.47 -14.80 5.43
CA LEU A 122 -2.90 -13.51 5.10
C LEU A 122 -1.90 -13.62 3.94
N THR A 123 -1.86 -12.58 3.11
CA THR A 123 -0.92 -12.52 1.99
C THR A 123 0.43 -11.99 2.46
N TRP A 124 1.47 -12.29 1.66
CA TRP A 124 2.81 -11.72 1.90
C TRP A 124 2.79 -10.19 1.92
N GLY A 125 2.04 -9.56 0.99
CA GLY A 125 1.93 -8.10 0.91
C GLY A 125 1.27 -7.52 2.16
N PHE A 126 0.21 -8.15 2.65
CA PHE A 126 -0.42 -7.79 3.92
C PHE A 126 0.58 -7.83 5.06
N GLY A 127 1.29 -8.95 5.23
CA GLY A 127 2.31 -9.10 6.28
C GLY A 127 3.36 -8.00 6.22
N LYS A 128 3.86 -7.65 5.03
CA LYS A 128 4.86 -6.57 4.87
C LYS A 128 4.36 -5.18 5.24
N VAL A 129 3.12 -4.85 4.87
CA VAL A 129 2.53 -3.54 5.19
C VAL A 129 2.35 -3.40 6.70
N PHE A 130 1.80 -4.41 7.37
CA PHE A 130 1.55 -4.34 8.81
C PHE A 130 2.82 -4.52 9.66
N GLU A 131 3.80 -5.32 9.22
CA GLU A 131 5.16 -5.31 9.80
C GLU A 131 5.78 -3.89 9.75
N ARG A 132 5.50 -3.11 8.69
CA ARG A 132 5.98 -1.72 8.58
C ARG A 132 5.21 -0.78 9.50
N LEU A 133 3.91 -1.00 9.70
CA LEU A 133 3.09 -0.24 10.64
C LEU A 133 3.58 -0.43 12.07
N ASP A 134 3.86 -1.66 12.50
CA ASP A 134 4.43 -1.95 13.83
C ASP A 134 5.75 -1.17 14.06
N ARG A 135 6.65 -1.20 13.07
CA ARG A 135 7.89 -0.42 13.12
C ARG A 135 7.63 1.08 13.14
N MET A 136 6.63 1.57 12.40
CA MET A 136 6.28 2.99 12.37
C MET A 136 5.79 3.47 13.73
N ALA A 137 4.94 2.70 14.41
CA ALA A 137 4.48 3.01 15.76
C ALA A 137 5.66 3.14 16.74
N ASP A 138 6.62 2.23 16.65
CA ASP A 138 7.86 2.25 17.43
C ASP A 138 8.80 3.42 17.09
N GLU A 139 8.91 3.79 15.81
CA GLU A 139 9.64 4.98 15.38
C GLU A 139 8.98 6.25 15.92
N LEU A 140 7.66 6.37 15.82
CA LEU A 140 6.89 7.55 16.21
C LEU A 140 6.89 7.77 17.74
N ARG A 141 6.97 6.69 18.54
CA ARG A 141 7.20 6.78 19.99
C ARG A 141 8.52 7.49 20.31
N ARG A 142 9.55 7.33 19.47
CA ARG A 142 10.91 7.87 19.68
C ARG A 142 11.12 9.22 19.00
N ASP A 143 10.53 9.42 17.82
CA ASP A 143 10.64 10.62 17.01
C ASP A 143 9.26 11.15 16.64
N ARG A 144 8.88 12.26 17.26
CA ARG A 144 7.60 12.95 17.05
C ARG A 144 7.75 14.17 16.15
N SER A 145 8.81 14.23 15.33
CA SER A 145 8.99 15.30 14.35
C SER A 145 7.85 15.32 13.32
N ARG A 146 7.58 16.49 12.74
CA ARG A 146 6.53 16.63 11.71
C ARG A 146 6.78 15.73 10.50
N PRO A 147 8.00 15.58 9.96
CA PRO A 147 8.24 14.65 8.85
C PRO A 147 7.96 13.19 9.21
N LYS A 148 8.33 12.75 10.42
CA LYS A 148 8.02 11.39 10.89
C LYS A 148 6.52 11.18 11.08
N LEU A 149 5.82 12.17 11.64
CA LEU A 149 4.36 12.13 11.73
C LEU A 149 3.70 12.12 10.34
N ALA A 150 4.20 12.89 9.38
CA ALA A 150 3.69 12.89 8.00
C ALA A 150 3.84 11.52 7.34
N GLN A 151 4.97 10.83 7.57
CA GLN A 151 5.14 9.43 7.18
C GLN A 151 4.09 8.54 7.85
N ALA A 152 3.97 8.62 9.18
CA ALA A 152 3.03 7.77 9.91
C ALA A 152 1.59 7.96 9.41
N ILE A 153 1.12 9.19 9.28
CA ILE A 153 -0.22 9.52 8.78
C ILE A 153 -0.42 9.00 7.35
N THR A 154 0.59 9.10 6.49
CA THR A 154 0.54 8.55 5.13
C THR A 154 0.40 7.02 5.12
N LEU A 155 1.18 6.32 5.95
CA LEU A 155 1.12 4.86 6.03
C LEU A 155 -0.25 4.39 6.51
N TYR A 156 -0.77 4.99 7.58
CA TYR A 156 -2.02 4.57 8.19
C TYR A 156 -3.22 5.00 7.32
N HIS A 157 -3.40 6.30 7.10
CA HIS A 157 -4.67 6.82 6.57
C HIS A 157 -4.74 6.82 5.04
N LEU A 158 -3.61 7.01 4.35
CA LEU A 158 -3.60 7.04 2.88
C LEU A 158 -3.34 5.65 2.30
N VAL A 159 -2.36 4.93 2.85
CA VAL A 159 -2.01 3.60 2.36
C VAL A 159 -2.96 2.54 2.92
N ILE A 160 -3.03 2.35 4.23
CA ILE A 160 -3.83 1.25 4.82
C ILE A 160 -5.33 1.51 4.65
N GLU A 161 -5.86 2.64 5.13
CA GLU A 161 -7.30 2.91 5.06
C GLU A 161 -7.76 3.24 3.63
N ALA A 162 -7.23 4.32 3.04
CA ALA A 162 -7.78 4.80 1.76
C ALA A 162 -7.45 3.90 0.57
N SER A 163 -6.28 3.26 0.51
CA SER A 163 -5.85 2.49 -0.67
C SER A 163 -6.05 0.98 -0.56
N LEU A 164 -6.12 0.43 0.65
CA LEU A 164 -6.32 -1.00 0.87
C LEU A 164 -7.72 -1.29 1.43
N ALA A 165 -8.09 -0.68 2.56
CA ALA A 165 -9.36 -0.96 3.22
C ALA A 165 -10.56 -0.49 2.38
N GLN A 166 -10.56 0.75 1.89
CA GLN A 166 -11.70 1.31 1.16
C GLN A 166 -12.05 0.52 -0.13
N PRO A 167 -11.11 0.17 -1.03
CA PRO A 167 -11.41 -0.71 -2.17
C PRO A 167 -11.86 -2.11 -1.74
N GLY A 168 -11.27 -2.65 -0.67
CA GLY A 168 -11.68 -3.94 -0.11
C GLY A 168 -13.12 -3.92 0.43
N GLN A 169 -13.53 -2.85 1.10
CA GLN A 169 -14.89 -2.67 1.62
C GLN A 169 -15.89 -2.59 0.47
N HIS A 170 -15.58 -1.79 -0.56
CA HIS A 170 -16.42 -1.67 -1.73
C HIS A 170 -16.61 -3.02 -2.45
N PHE A 171 -15.53 -3.80 -2.59
CA PHE A 171 -15.57 -5.17 -3.12
C PHE A 171 -16.54 -6.06 -2.31
N ILE A 172 -16.48 -5.99 -0.97
CA ILE A 172 -17.35 -6.78 -0.10
C ILE A 172 -18.81 -6.32 -0.20
N GLU A 173 -19.06 -5.02 -0.06
CA GLU A 173 -20.41 -4.45 -0.04
C GLU A 173 -21.16 -4.72 -1.34
N GLU A 174 -20.53 -4.46 -2.48
CA GLU A 174 -21.16 -4.66 -3.79
C GLU A 174 -21.26 -6.15 -4.14
N GLY A 175 -20.21 -6.94 -3.86
CA GLY A 175 -20.20 -8.38 -4.12
C GLY A 175 -21.29 -9.12 -3.36
N LEU A 176 -21.47 -8.81 -2.07
CA LEU A 176 -22.55 -9.35 -1.24
C LEU A 176 -23.91 -8.73 -1.58
N GLY A 177 -23.93 -7.44 -1.94
CA GLY A 177 -25.14 -6.68 -2.25
C GLY A 177 -25.90 -7.22 -3.46
N ARG A 178 -25.19 -7.58 -4.53
CA ARG A 178 -25.79 -8.11 -5.78
C ARG A 178 -26.60 -9.39 -5.57
N ARG A 179 -26.33 -10.16 -4.51
CA ARG A 179 -26.97 -11.45 -4.22
C ARG A 179 -27.70 -11.48 -2.87
N GLU A 180 -27.82 -10.32 -2.21
CA GLU A 180 -28.45 -10.19 -0.90
C GLU A 180 -27.89 -11.18 0.15
N LEU A 181 -26.57 -11.33 0.17
CA LEU A 181 -25.86 -12.24 1.07
C LEU A 181 -25.34 -11.51 2.32
N LEU A 182 -25.24 -12.26 3.42
CA LEU A 182 -24.64 -11.88 4.70
C LEU A 182 -25.13 -10.50 5.20
N PRO A 183 -26.44 -10.34 5.47
CA PRO A 183 -27.03 -9.04 5.78
C PRO A 183 -26.47 -8.40 7.06
N GLY A 184 -26.13 -9.20 8.08
CA GLY A 184 -25.48 -8.74 9.30
C GLY A 184 -24.08 -8.17 9.01
N LEU A 185 -23.27 -8.90 8.24
CA LEU A 185 -21.93 -8.44 7.84
C LEU A 185 -22.04 -7.18 6.99
N ARG A 186 -22.91 -7.14 5.98
CA ARG A 186 -23.13 -5.95 5.15
C ARG A 186 -23.50 -4.73 5.98
N ARG A 187 -24.37 -4.89 6.98
CA ARG A 187 -24.72 -3.79 7.91
C ARG A 187 -23.51 -3.34 8.72
N GLY A 188 -22.70 -4.28 9.20
CA GLY A 188 -21.45 -4.00 9.91
C GLY A 188 -20.46 -3.22 9.03
N ILE A 189 -20.18 -3.71 7.82
CA ILE A 189 -19.29 -3.04 6.87
C ILE A 189 -19.80 -1.65 6.52
N ALA A 190 -21.10 -1.44 6.31
CA ALA A 190 -21.64 -0.11 6.05
C ALA A 190 -21.38 0.88 7.20
N HIS A 191 -21.35 0.41 8.46
CA HIS A 191 -20.95 1.24 9.59
C HIS A 191 -19.45 1.54 9.57
N VAL A 192 -18.62 0.51 9.35
CA VAL A 192 -17.15 0.65 9.20
C VAL A 192 -16.82 1.64 8.08
N SER A 193 -17.39 1.49 6.89
CA SER A 193 -17.20 2.38 5.73
C SER A 193 -17.56 3.85 6.03
N ARG A 194 -18.50 4.12 6.94
CA ARG A 194 -18.84 5.48 7.37
C ARG A 194 -17.82 6.04 8.37
N ASP A 195 -17.23 5.17 9.18
CA ASP A 195 -16.17 5.52 10.12
C ASP A 195 -14.88 5.84 9.36
N GLU A 196 -14.49 4.98 8.42
CA GLU A 196 -13.34 5.18 7.53
C GLU A 196 -13.38 6.47 6.72
N GLN A 197 -14.57 6.92 6.30
CA GLN A 197 -14.69 8.22 5.63
C GLN A 197 -14.18 9.38 6.50
N ARG A 198 -14.35 9.29 7.83
CA ARG A 198 -13.84 10.30 8.77
C ARG A 198 -12.34 10.14 8.98
N HIS A 199 -11.84 8.92 9.12
CA HIS A 199 -10.41 8.63 9.32
C HIS A 199 -9.58 9.10 8.12
N ILE A 200 -10.03 8.76 6.90
CA ILE A 200 -9.37 9.21 5.66
C ILE A 200 -9.42 10.73 5.53
N ALA A 201 -10.55 11.37 5.86
CA ALA A 201 -10.67 12.82 5.83
C ALA A 201 -9.71 13.49 6.82
N PHE A 202 -9.56 12.92 8.03
CA PHE A 202 -8.57 13.34 9.01
C PHE A 202 -7.15 13.22 8.45
N GLY A 203 -6.78 12.07 7.89
CA GLY A 203 -5.44 11.85 7.33
C GLY A 203 -5.09 12.84 6.21
N VAL A 204 -6.03 13.09 5.29
CA VAL A 204 -5.87 14.08 4.22
C VAL A 204 -5.69 15.49 4.77
N LYS A 205 -6.50 15.88 5.77
CA LYS A 205 -6.37 17.18 6.44
C LYS A 205 -5.03 17.34 7.16
N MET A 206 -4.62 16.29 7.86
CA MET A 206 -3.39 16.29 8.65
C MET A 206 -2.15 16.39 7.77
N ILE A 207 -2.11 15.67 6.64
CA ILE A 207 -1.02 15.82 5.66
C ILE A 207 -0.98 17.23 5.08
N ALA A 208 -2.13 17.78 4.69
CA ALA A 208 -2.22 19.12 4.14
C ALA A 208 -1.67 20.17 5.12
N ASP A 209 -2.00 20.05 6.41
CA ASP A 209 -1.47 20.95 7.45
C ASP A 209 0.04 20.76 7.65
N LEU A 210 0.50 19.51 7.79
CA LEU A 210 1.92 19.20 8.03
C LEU A 210 2.82 19.71 6.91
N VAL A 211 2.43 19.53 5.65
CA VAL A 211 3.20 20.00 4.48
C VAL A 211 3.23 21.52 4.38
N ARG A 212 2.17 22.22 4.82
CA ARG A 212 2.16 23.69 4.91
C ARG A 212 3.05 24.20 6.04
N GLU A 213 3.13 23.46 7.15
CA GLU A 213 3.89 23.84 8.33
C GLU A 213 5.38 23.53 8.22
N ASP A 214 5.75 22.47 7.49
CA ASP A 214 7.12 21.99 7.40
C ASP A 214 7.43 21.42 6.00
N PRO A 215 8.36 22.04 5.23
CA PRO A 215 8.68 21.62 3.88
C PRO A 215 9.36 20.24 3.81
N ASP A 216 9.91 19.72 4.90
CA ASP A 216 10.53 18.40 4.94
C ASP A 216 9.50 17.26 4.99
N CYS A 217 8.21 17.57 5.20
CA CYS A 217 7.14 16.58 5.22
C CYS A 217 6.92 15.92 3.85
N GLU A 218 6.85 16.68 2.76
CA GLU A 218 6.59 16.12 1.43
C GLU A 218 7.68 15.13 0.96
N PRO A 219 8.99 15.47 1.08
CA PRO A 219 10.05 14.48 0.84
C PRO A 219 9.94 13.24 1.71
N ALA A 220 9.62 13.39 3.01
CA ALA A 220 9.49 12.26 3.91
C ALA A 220 8.31 11.33 3.51
N ILE A 221 7.19 11.91 3.07
CA ILE A 221 6.04 11.18 2.51
C ILE A 221 6.49 10.41 1.25
N ALA A 222 7.19 11.06 0.33
CA ALA A 222 7.66 10.42 -0.90
C ALA A 222 8.61 9.25 -0.63
N ASP A 223 9.51 9.39 0.36
CA ASP A 223 10.42 8.32 0.79
C ASP A 223 9.66 7.10 1.31
N LEU A 224 8.69 7.32 2.20
CA LEU A 224 7.84 6.24 2.71
C LEU A 224 7.05 5.57 1.58
N MET A 225 6.44 6.36 0.70
CA MET A 225 5.64 5.80 -0.40
C MET A 225 6.48 4.91 -1.31
N ARG A 226 7.71 5.32 -1.64
CA ARG A 226 8.65 4.48 -2.42
C ARG A 226 8.99 3.18 -1.69
N GLU A 227 9.08 3.21 -0.36
CA GLU A 227 9.30 2.02 0.47
C GLU A 227 8.09 1.05 0.40
N VAL A 228 6.86 1.55 0.57
CA VAL A 228 5.70 0.69 0.84
C VAL A 228 4.88 0.30 -0.38
N LEU A 229 4.87 1.11 -1.45
CA LEU A 229 4.12 0.82 -2.69
C LEU A 229 4.41 -0.57 -3.30
N PRO A 230 5.64 -1.09 -3.29
CA PRO A 230 5.93 -2.45 -3.72
C PRO A 230 5.18 -3.53 -2.92
N PHE A 231 4.95 -3.30 -1.61
CA PHE A 231 4.25 -4.23 -0.73
C PHE A 231 2.74 -4.15 -0.92
N THR A 232 2.20 -2.94 -1.00
CA THR A 232 0.75 -2.70 -1.13
C THR A 232 0.20 -3.35 -2.40
N THR A 233 0.96 -3.29 -3.48
CA THR A 233 0.62 -3.94 -4.76
C THR A 233 0.44 -5.45 -4.59
N ALA A 234 1.09 -6.10 -3.63
CA ALA A 234 1.00 -7.54 -3.40
C ALA A 234 -0.09 -7.96 -2.38
N VAL A 235 -0.82 -7.02 -1.77
CA VAL A 235 -1.80 -7.30 -0.70
C VAL A 235 -2.95 -8.16 -1.21
N PHE A 236 -3.50 -7.84 -2.38
CA PHE A 236 -4.67 -8.52 -2.95
C PHE A 236 -4.32 -9.66 -3.91
N VAL A 237 -3.11 -10.21 -3.86
CA VAL A 237 -2.77 -11.40 -4.67
C VAL A 237 -3.51 -12.62 -4.11
N PRO A 238 -4.41 -13.26 -4.88
CA PRO A 238 -5.20 -14.37 -4.39
C PRO A 238 -4.36 -15.64 -4.21
N PRO A 239 -4.76 -16.57 -3.32
CA PRO A 239 -4.06 -17.82 -3.12
C PRO A 239 -3.84 -18.59 -4.42
N GLY A 240 -2.58 -18.93 -4.71
CA GLY A 240 -2.21 -19.67 -5.92
C GLY A 240 -2.52 -18.95 -7.24
N TRP A 241 -2.69 -17.61 -7.21
CA TRP A 241 -3.14 -16.83 -8.37
C TRP A 241 -4.52 -17.24 -8.91
N ASP A 242 -5.34 -17.89 -8.08
CA ASP A 242 -6.69 -18.30 -8.46
C ASP A 242 -7.64 -17.09 -8.46
N GLU A 243 -7.80 -16.45 -9.62
CA GLU A 243 -8.66 -15.27 -9.79
C GLU A 243 -10.14 -15.54 -9.47
N ARG A 244 -10.56 -16.81 -9.35
CA ARG A 244 -11.90 -17.15 -8.89
C ARG A 244 -12.18 -16.68 -7.47
N TYR A 245 -11.14 -16.39 -6.68
CA TYR A 245 -11.30 -15.76 -5.36
C TYR A 245 -11.96 -14.37 -5.44
N VAL A 246 -11.77 -13.67 -6.55
CA VAL A 246 -12.30 -12.33 -6.79
C VAL A 246 -13.52 -12.40 -7.70
N THR A 247 -13.45 -13.19 -8.78
CA THR A 247 -14.53 -13.26 -9.77
C THR A 247 -15.79 -13.94 -9.24
N SER A 248 -15.72 -14.76 -8.18
CA SER A 248 -16.91 -15.33 -7.52
C SER A 248 -17.84 -14.26 -6.92
N PHE A 249 -17.32 -13.06 -6.65
CA PHE A 249 -18.09 -11.91 -6.18
C PHE A 249 -18.30 -10.84 -7.26
N GLY A 250 -17.96 -11.16 -8.52
CA GLY A 250 -18.26 -10.33 -9.69
C GLY A 250 -17.30 -9.17 -9.93
N PHE A 251 -16.05 -9.30 -9.52
CA PHE A 251 -14.97 -8.36 -9.83
C PHE A 251 -13.80 -9.07 -10.50
N THR A 252 -12.94 -8.33 -11.19
CA THR A 252 -11.64 -8.81 -11.62
C THR A 252 -10.54 -8.33 -10.68
N LEU A 253 -9.40 -9.01 -10.69
CA LEU A 253 -8.23 -8.55 -9.94
C LEU A 253 -7.74 -7.16 -10.41
N GLN A 254 -7.89 -6.87 -11.71
CA GLN A 254 -7.54 -5.57 -12.26
C GLN A 254 -8.44 -4.44 -11.75
N ASP A 255 -9.73 -4.70 -11.49
CA ASP A 255 -10.66 -3.71 -10.93
C ASP A 255 -10.19 -3.25 -9.54
N ILE A 256 -9.84 -4.20 -8.66
CA ILE A 256 -9.34 -3.92 -7.30
C ILE A 256 -8.09 -3.04 -7.37
N PHE A 257 -7.14 -3.40 -8.24
CA PHE A 257 -5.88 -2.66 -8.38
C PHE A 257 -6.09 -1.27 -8.98
N ALA A 258 -7.03 -1.12 -9.91
CA ALA A 258 -7.35 0.16 -10.53
C ALA A 258 -7.96 1.12 -9.49
N GLN A 259 -8.88 0.63 -8.66
CA GLN A 259 -9.48 1.41 -7.57
C GLN A 259 -8.43 1.84 -6.54
N GLY A 260 -7.51 0.95 -6.15
CA GLY A 260 -6.41 1.30 -5.24
C GLY A 260 -5.48 2.38 -5.82
N ALA A 261 -5.14 2.28 -7.11
CA ALA A 261 -4.31 3.28 -7.80
C ALA A 261 -5.00 4.66 -7.91
N GLU A 262 -6.31 4.66 -8.15
CA GLU A 262 -7.13 5.87 -8.17
C GLU A 262 -7.24 6.50 -6.77
N ALA A 263 -7.46 5.68 -5.74
CA ALA A 263 -7.59 6.15 -4.35
C ALA A 263 -6.33 6.89 -3.88
N ILE A 264 -5.15 6.29 -4.07
CA ILE A 264 -3.86 6.93 -3.67
C ILE A 264 -3.69 8.28 -4.36
N GLU A 265 -3.90 8.33 -5.68
CA GLU A 265 -3.76 9.57 -6.44
C GLU A 265 -4.75 10.63 -5.96
N GLY A 266 -6.01 10.25 -5.77
CA GLY A 266 -7.06 11.14 -5.29
C GLY A 266 -6.75 11.74 -3.92
N ARG A 267 -6.23 10.93 -2.97
CA ARG A 267 -5.91 11.42 -1.61
C ARG A 267 -4.69 12.33 -1.58
N LEU A 268 -3.65 12.02 -2.35
CA LEU A 268 -2.50 12.91 -2.48
C LEU A 268 -2.92 14.29 -3.03
N ARG A 269 -3.72 14.31 -4.11
CA ARG A 269 -4.23 15.57 -4.68
C ARG A 269 -5.14 16.31 -3.70
N ALA A 270 -5.99 15.60 -2.97
CA ALA A 270 -6.86 16.20 -1.96
C ALA A 270 -6.07 16.84 -0.80
N ALA A 271 -4.90 16.32 -0.48
CA ALA A 271 -3.96 16.87 0.51
C ALA A 271 -3.09 18.02 -0.05
N GLY A 272 -3.23 18.37 -1.33
CA GLY A 272 -2.48 19.44 -1.98
C GLY A 272 -1.11 19.03 -2.53
N LEU A 273 -0.81 17.73 -2.57
CA LEU A 273 0.41 17.20 -3.16
C LEU A 273 0.23 16.95 -4.66
N ASP A 274 1.29 17.08 -5.44
CA ASP A 274 1.30 16.68 -6.85
C ASP A 274 2.02 15.32 -7.02
N PRO A 275 1.27 14.21 -7.22
CA PRO A 275 1.85 12.88 -7.35
C PRO A 275 2.90 12.76 -8.47
N ALA A 276 2.76 13.55 -9.54
CA ALA A 276 3.69 13.53 -10.66
C ALA A 276 5.07 14.10 -10.28
N SER A 277 5.12 15.02 -9.32
CA SER A 277 6.36 15.65 -8.83
C SER A 277 7.08 14.82 -7.76
N MET A 278 6.36 13.93 -7.06
CA MET A 278 6.89 13.14 -5.93
C MET A 278 7.82 11.98 -6.35
N ARG A 279 7.95 11.70 -7.66
CA ARG A 279 8.89 10.68 -8.21
C ARG A 279 8.76 9.30 -7.57
N LEU A 280 7.53 8.83 -7.42
CA LEU A 280 7.22 7.53 -6.80
C LEU A 280 7.53 6.32 -7.72
N GLY A 281 7.96 6.55 -8.96
CA GLY A 281 8.14 5.50 -9.98
C GLY A 281 6.83 4.98 -10.57
N LEU A 282 5.71 5.61 -10.23
CA LEU A 282 4.40 5.31 -10.77
C LEU A 282 4.07 6.24 -11.96
N PRO A 283 3.42 5.73 -13.01
CA PRO A 283 3.06 6.55 -14.17
C PRO A 283 1.70 7.23 -13.95
N PHE A 284 1.65 8.28 -13.13
CA PHE A 284 0.42 9.07 -12.87
C PHE A 284 -0.17 9.77 -14.11
N ASP A 285 0.58 9.82 -15.21
CA ASP A 285 0.14 10.24 -16.55
C ASP A 285 -0.75 9.19 -17.25
N LEU A 286 -0.84 7.96 -16.72
CA LEU A 286 -1.63 6.89 -17.30
C LEU A 286 -2.94 6.65 -16.51
N PRO A 287 -4.01 6.21 -17.19
CA PRO A 287 -5.26 5.86 -16.51
C PRO A 287 -5.06 4.79 -15.42
N PRO A 288 -5.87 4.79 -14.34
CA PRO A 288 -5.78 3.80 -13.27
C PRO A 288 -5.79 2.34 -13.75
N ALA A 289 -6.62 2.01 -14.75
CA ALA A 289 -6.69 0.67 -15.33
C ALA A 289 -5.36 0.21 -15.97
N GLU A 290 -4.62 1.11 -16.62
CA GLU A 290 -3.32 0.79 -17.21
C GLU A 290 -2.24 0.66 -16.12
N ARG A 291 -2.31 1.49 -15.06
CA ARG A 291 -1.44 1.33 -13.88
C ARG A 291 -1.65 -0.02 -13.20
N ALA A 292 -2.91 -0.43 -13.03
CA ALA A 292 -3.28 -1.73 -12.47
C ALA A 292 -2.71 -2.88 -13.31
N ARG A 293 -2.90 -2.83 -14.64
CA ARG A 293 -2.35 -3.82 -15.58
C ARG A 293 -0.83 -3.94 -15.44
N ARG A 294 -0.11 -2.81 -15.40
CA ARG A 294 1.35 -2.79 -15.22
C ARG A 294 1.79 -3.40 -13.90
N GLY A 295 1.12 -3.07 -12.80
CA GLY A 295 1.39 -3.67 -11.48
C GLY A 295 1.20 -5.19 -11.48
N LEU A 296 0.10 -5.67 -12.08
CA LEU A 296 -0.16 -7.11 -12.24
C LEU A 296 0.87 -7.80 -13.14
N THR A 297 1.33 -7.16 -14.22
CA THR A 297 2.41 -7.69 -15.06
C THR A 297 3.70 -7.87 -14.25
N LEU A 298 4.08 -6.88 -13.43
CA LEU A 298 5.27 -6.98 -12.57
C LEU A 298 5.14 -8.09 -11.51
N LEU A 299 3.98 -8.22 -10.87
CA LEU A 299 3.72 -9.29 -9.90
C LEU A 299 3.78 -10.68 -10.53
N ARG A 300 3.10 -10.87 -11.67
CA ARG A 300 3.10 -12.18 -12.38
C ARG A 300 4.49 -12.56 -12.89
N ALA A 301 5.31 -11.58 -13.25
CA ALA A 301 6.72 -11.80 -13.61
C ALA A 301 7.63 -12.06 -12.40
N GLY A 302 7.12 -11.93 -11.16
CA GLY A 302 7.91 -12.09 -9.92
C GLY A 302 8.83 -10.90 -9.62
N TYR A 303 8.64 -9.76 -10.30
CA TYR A 303 9.45 -8.55 -10.12
C TYR A 303 9.01 -7.78 -8.88
N LEU A 304 7.73 -7.90 -8.52
CA LEU A 304 7.14 -7.44 -7.26
C LEU A 304 6.55 -8.63 -6.50
N GLY A 305 6.19 -8.40 -5.24
CA GLY A 305 5.57 -9.41 -4.37
C GLY A 305 6.56 -10.41 -3.78
N GLU A 306 5.99 -11.49 -3.25
CA GLU A 306 6.72 -12.53 -2.52
C GLU A 306 7.88 -13.12 -3.34
N PRO A 307 9.07 -13.29 -2.75
CA PRO A 307 10.20 -13.94 -3.41
C PRO A 307 9.90 -15.42 -3.73
N ASN A 308 9.44 -15.70 -4.94
CA ASN A 308 8.98 -17.03 -5.36
C ASN A 308 9.93 -17.70 -6.37
N GLY A 309 11.17 -17.89 -5.96
CA GLY A 309 12.20 -18.58 -6.75
C GLY A 309 12.96 -17.65 -7.70
N ARG A 310 13.58 -18.22 -8.74
CA ARG A 310 14.43 -17.47 -9.66
C ARG A 310 13.58 -16.65 -10.63
N VAL A 311 13.78 -15.33 -10.62
CA VAL A 311 13.17 -14.42 -11.58
C VAL A 311 13.79 -14.62 -12.96
N ALA A 312 12.93 -14.82 -13.97
CA ALA A 312 13.30 -14.88 -15.37
C ALA A 312 12.98 -13.54 -16.06
N PRO A 313 13.79 -13.08 -17.03
CA PRO A 313 13.49 -11.86 -17.77
C PRO A 313 12.21 -12.01 -18.59
N ASN A 314 11.28 -11.08 -18.43
CA ASN A 314 10.08 -10.89 -19.24
C ASN A 314 10.18 -9.52 -19.94
N PRO A 315 10.18 -9.43 -21.28
CA PRO A 315 10.41 -8.18 -22.00
C PRO A 315 9.47 -7.03 -21.60
N GLU A 316 8.18 -7.34 -21.43
CA GLU A 316 7.17 -6.34 -21.07
C GLU A 316 7.36 -5.86 -19.62
N ALA A 317 7.50 -6.79 -18.67
CA ALA A 317 7.72 -6.45 -17.27
C ALA A 317 9.03 -5.68 -17.08
N THR A 318 10.09 -6.03 -17.83
CA THR A 318 11.38 -5.32 -17.81
C THR A 318 11.23 -3.91 -18.33
N ALA A 319 10.51 -3.69 -19.43
CA ALA A 319 10.24 -2.35 -19.93
C ALA A 319 9.45 -1.51 -18.91
N ILE A 320 8.44 -2.10 -18.24
CA ILE A 320 7.68 -1.43 -17.18
C ILE A 320 8.59 -1.06 -15.99
N LEU A 321 9.46 -1.97 -15.55
CA LEU A 321 10.38 -1.74 -14.43
C LEU A 321 11.37 -0.59 -14.74
N PHE A 322 11.94 -0.56 -15.95
CA PHE A 322 12.80 0.54 -16.39
C PHE A 322 12.03 1.85 -16.59
N ASP A 323 10.77 1.81 -17.06
CA ASP A 323 9.91 2.99 -17.10
C ASP A 323 9.66 3.56 -15.69
N GLY A 324 9.45 2.69 -14.70
CA GLY A 324 9.36 3.09 -13.29
C GLY A 324 10.66 3.72 -12.79
N LEU A 325 11.81 3.10 -13.10
CA LEU A 325 13.13 3.60 -12.72
C LEU A 325 13.38 5.02 -13.25
N ARG A 326 13.10 5.30 -14.53
CA ARG A 326 13.30 6.66 -15.06
C ARG A 326 12.40 7.70 -14.39
N ARG A 327 11.24 7.29 -13.89
CA ARG A 327 10.26 8.17 -13.22
C ARG A 327 10.64 8.48 -11.76
N GLN A 328 11.52 7.68 -11.16
CA GLN A 328 12.04 7.93 -9.82
C GLN A 328 13.23 8.91 -9.82
N ILE A 329 13.92 9.04 -10.95
CA ILE A 329 15.17 9.79 -11.03
C ILE A 329 14.92 11.30 -11.03
N ASP A 330 15.74 12.00 -10.26
CA ASP A 330 15.95 13.44 -10.42
C ASP A 330 16.94 13.72 -11.56
N PRO A 331 16.49 14.24 -12.71
CA PRO A 331 17.40 14.54 -13.81
C PRO A 331 18.37 15.69 -13.50
N SER A 332 18.13 16.49 -12.46
CA SER A 332 19.02 17.57 -12.04
C SER A 332 20.25 17.09 -11.25
N VAL A 333 20.20 15.90 -10.64
CA VAL A 333 21.25 15.40 -9.73
C VAL A 333 22.48 14.88 -10.49
N ALA A 334 22.33 14.47 -11.75
CA ALA A 334 23.44 13.97 -12.56
C ALA A 334 23.23 14.18 -14.07
N PRO A 335 23.24 15.44 -14.56
CA PRO A 335 23.07 15.71 -15.98
C PRO A 335 24.24 15.12 -16.80
N GLY A 336 23.90 14.53 -17.95
CA GLY A 336 24.83 13.91 -18.89
C GLY A 336 25.34 12.53 -18.47
N ILE A 337 24.73 11.87 -17.48
CA ILE A 337 25.12 10.51 -17.07
C ILE A 337 24.43 9.46 -17.92
N THR A 338 25.20 8.44 -18.31
CA THR A 338 24.65 7.17 -18.79
C THR A 338 24.98 6.04 -17.83
N ILE A 339 23.94 5.41 -17.27
CA ILE A 339 24.02 4.21 -16.43
C ILE A 339 23.58 3.01 -17.26
N GLN A 340 24.36 1.94 -17.27
CA GLN A 340 24.06 0.70 -17.97
C GLN A 340 23.92 -0.46 -16.98
N TRP A 341 22.97 -1.36 -17.24
CA TRP A 341 22.89 -2.67 -16.64
C TRP A 341 23.24 -3.70 -17.71
N ASP A 342 24.38 -4.35 -17.55
CA ASP A 342 24.83 -5.43 -18.42
C ASP A 342 24.50 -6.75 -17.74
N PHE A 343 23.41 -7.37 -18.19
CA PHE A 343 22.90 -8.60 -17.59
C PHE A 343 23.57 -9.82 -18.23
N ASN A 344 24.08 -10.72 -17.39
CA ASN A 344 24.71 -11.95 -17.86
C ASN A 344 23.71 -12.94 -18.51
N ASP A 345 22.43 -12.80 -18.19
CA ASP A 345 21.34 -13.72 -18.59
C ASP A 345 20.10 -13.00 -19.14
N ALA A 346 20.22 -11.74 -19.56
CA ALA A 346 19.14 -10.96 -20.18
C ALA A 346 19.68 -9.91 -21.16
N GLU A 347 18.78 -9.31 -21.94
CA GLU A 347 19.12 -8.16 -22.79
C GLU A 347 19.59 -6.98 -21.90
N PRO A 348 20.74 -6.34 -22.19
CA PRO A 348 21.22 -5.20 -21.42
C PRO A 348 20.30 -3.99 -21.59
N TRP A 349 20.34 -3.07 -20.63
CA TRP A 349 19.56 -1.82 -20.66
C TRP A 349 20.43 -0.66 -20.23
N HIS A 350 20.07 0.54 -20.68
CA HIS A 350 20.71 1.75 -20.21
C HIS A 350 19.71 2.86 -19.92
N LEU A 351 20.10 3.73 -19.01
CA LEU A 351 19.41 4.94 -18.63
C LEU A 351 20.32 6.12 -18.92
N ARG A 352 19.79 7.13 -19.62
CA ARG A 352 20.49 8.36 -19.96
C ARG A 352 19.75 9.54 -19.36
N ILE A 353 20.49 10.44 -18.71
CA ILE A 353 19.96 11.71 -18.22
C ILE A 353 20.56 12.83 -19.06
N ASP A 354 19.75 13.46 -19.90
CA ASP A 354 20.18 14.57 -20.74
C ASP A 354 19.16 15.70 -20.72
N ASN A 355 19.66 16.94 -20.73
CA ASN A 355 18.83 18.15 -20.87
C ASN A 355 17.64 18.18 -19.88
N GLY A 356 17.84 17.75 -18.65
CA GLY A 356 16.79 17.73 -17.63
C GLY A 356 15.74 16.62 -17.80
N ASN A 357 16.00 15.61 -18.64
CA ASN A 357 15.11 14.46 -18.83
C ASN A 357 15.85 13.12 -18.65
N ALA A 358 15.15 12.11 -18.14
CA ALA A 358 15.65 10.74 -18.03
C ALA A 358 14.95 9.83 -19.05
N SER A 359 15.74 9.10 -19.83
CA SER A 359 15.26 8.12 -20.82
C SER A 359 15.89 6.75 -20.57
N VAL A 360 15.15 5.68 -20.85
CA VAL A 360 15.63 4.30 -20.79
C VAL A 360 15.45 3.61 -22.14
N ALA A 361 16.37 2.71 -22.49
CA ALA A 361 16.27 1.90 -23.68
C ALA A 361 16.97 0.54 -23.50
N PRO A 362 16.48 -0.52 -24.17
CA PRO A 362 17.22 -1.78 -24.29
C PRO A 362 18.50 -1.59 -25.11
N GLY A 363 19.44 -2.51 -24.94
CA GLY A 363 20.75 -2.50 -25.59
C GLY A 363 21.84 -1.81 -24.76
N ARG A 364 23.08 -2.01 -25.21
CA ARG A 364 24.25 -1.34 -24.64
C ARG A 364 24.37 0.08 -25.18
N SER A 365 24.80 1.00 -24.33
CA SER A 365 25.27 2.32 -24.75
C SER A 365 26.70 2.20 -25.28
N GLU A 366 27.07 3.02 -26.27
CA GLU A 366 28.46 3.10 -26.75
C GLU A 366 29.41 3.69 -25.70
N HIS A 367 28.90 4.57 -24.83
CA HIS A 367 29.71 5.34 -23.89
C HIS A 367 29.06 5.41 -22.48
N PRO A 368 28.93 4.28 -21.76
CA PRO A 368 28.39 4.30 -20.40
C PRO A 368 29.38 4.93 -19.42
N ASP A 369 28.90 5.79 -18.52
CA ASP A 369 29.71 6.33 -17.42
C ASP A 369 29.86 5.35 -16.26
N LEU A 370 28.82 4.53 -16.07
CA LEU A 370 28.72 3.49 -15.05
C LEU A 370 27.98 2.28 -15.63
N THR A 371 28.53 1.09 -15.42
CA THR A 371 27.92 -0.17 -15.80
C THR A 371 27.82 -1.09 -14.59
N PHE A 372 26.63 -1.62 -14.32
CA PHE A 372 26.39 -2.68 -13.35
C PHE A 372 26.38 -4.02 -14.08
N HIS A 373 27.34 -4.89 -13.76
CA HIS A 373 27.38 -6.27 -14.24
C HIS A 373 26.72 -7.17 -13.21
N CYS A 374 25.62 -7.81 -13.58
CA CYS A 374 24.86 -8.68 -12.67
C CYS A 374 24.00 -9.68 -13.44
N ARG A 375 23.36 -10.61 -12.72
CA ARG A 375 22.24 -11.36 -13.29
C ARG A 375 20.98 -10.51 -13.20
N PHE A 376 20.03 -10.76 -14.08
CA PHE A 376 18.77 -10.04 -14.07
C PHE A 376 18.00 -10.22 -12.75
N GLY A 377 17.91 -11.45 -12.26
CA GLY A 377 17.23 -11.74 -10.99
C GLY A 377 17.89 -11.08 -9.78
N ASP A 378 19.23 -11.00 -9.74
CA ASP A 378 19.94 -10.30 -8.64
C ASP A 378 19.65 -8.80 -8.66
N TRP A 379 19.48 -8.20 -9.84
CA TRP A 379 19.06 -6.80 -9.96
C TRP A 379 17.61 -6.59 -9.53
N VAL A 380 16.69 -7.47 -9.96
CA VAL A 380 15.28 -7.42 -9.53
C VAL A 380 15.17 -7.50 -8.01
N ASP A 381 15.89 -8.42 -7.38
CA ASP A 381 15.88 -8.57 -5.92
C ASP A 381 16.42 -7.32 -5.20
N LEU A 382 17.38 -6.61 -5.78
CA LEU A 382 17.83 -5.32 -5.27
C LEU A 382 16.76 -4.24 -5.42
N THR A 383 16.15 -4.12 -6.60
CA THR A 383 15.12 -3.10 -6.86
C THR A 383 13.85 -3.32 -6.05
N ALA A 384 13.55 -4.58 -5.73
CA ALA A 384 12.41 -4.97 -4.91
C ALA A 384 12.71 -4.92 -3.40
N GLY A 385 13.91 -4.49 -2.99
CA GLY A 385 14.30 -4.40 -1.58
C GLY A 385 14.43 -5.75 -0.88
N ARG A 386 14.56 -6.86 -1.62
CA ARG A 386 14.71 -8.23 -1.08
C ARG A 386 16.13 -8.49 -0.58
N VAL A 387 17.10 -7.73 -1.07
CA VAL A 387 18.51 -7.82 -0.70
C VAL A 387 19.07 -6.42 -0.46
N GLU A 388 19.83 -6.27 0.61
CA GLU A 388 20.58 -5.04 0.89
C GLU A 388 21.67 -4.80 -0.17
N PRO A 389 21.77 -3.58 -0.76
CA PRO A 389 22.75 -3.29 -1.82
C PRO A 389 24.19 -3.66 -1.49
N TRP A 390 24.63 -3.38 -0.25
CA TRP A 390 25.99 -3.69 0.19
C TRP A 390 26.26 -5.20 0.27
N ARG A 391 25.25 -6.02 0.61
CA ARG A 391 25.38 -7.49 0.63
C ARG A 391 25.53 -8.06 -0.77
N ALA A 392 24.79 -7.52 -1.74
CA ALA A 392 24.91 -7.93 -3.14
C ALA A 392 26.28 -7.57 -3.75
N LEU A 393 26.83 -6.40 -3.38
CA LEU A 393 28.18 -5.99 -3.76
C LEU A 393 29.24 -6.92 -3.16
N LEU A 394 29.19 -7.20 -1.85
CA LEU A 394 30.14 -8.09 -1.18
C LEU A 394 30.09 -9.53 -1.71
N ALA A 395 28.89 -10.02 -2.02
CA ALA A 395 28.70 -11.34 -2.63
C ALA A 395 29.13 -11.38 -4.12
N GLY A 396 29.53 -10.24 -4.70
CA GLY A 396 29.89 -10.13 -6.11
C GLY A 396 28.74 -10.40 -7.08
N LYS A 397 27.49 -10.33 -6.60
CA LYS A 397 26.25 -10.47 -7.38
C LYS A 397 25.99 -9.27 -8.28
N VAL A 398 26.39 -8.09 -7.81
CA VAL A 398 26.43 -6.86 -8.60
C VAL A 398 27.85 -6.32 -8.59
N ARG A 399 28.39 -6.05 -9.76
CA ARG A 399 29.76 -5.53 -9.94
C ARG A 399 29.71 -4.23 -10.74
N PRO A 400 29.87 -3.08 -10.10
CA PRO A 400 29.96 -1.83 -10.83
C PRO A 400 31.33 -1.69 -11.52
N SER A 401 31.35 -1.16 -12.74
CA SER A 401 32.54 -0.72 -13.46
C SER A 401 32.29 0.65 -14.09
N GLY A 402 33.30 1.51 -14.15
CA GLY A 402 33.17 2.85 -14.72
C GLY A 402 33.92 3.89 -13.90
N ARG A 403 33.54 5.16 -14.04
CA ARG A 403 34.21 6.27 -13.36
C ARG A 403 33.91 6.23 -11.85
N PRO A 404 34.91 6.15 -10.94
CA PRO A 404 34.67 6.00 -9.49
C PRO A 404 33.80 7.09 -8.87
N ARG A 405 33.95 8.34 -9.33
CA ARG A 405 33.11 9.48 -8.90
C ARG A 405 31.61 9.29 -9.21
N MET A 406 31.28 8.43 -10.16
CA MET A 406 29.91 8.18 -10.60
C MET A 406 29.18 7.18 -9.71
N LEU A 407 29.88 6.32 -8.97
CA LEU A 407 29.25 5.46 -7.96
C LEU A 407 28.61 6.26 -6.83
N LEU A 408 29.30 7.30 -6.36
CA LEU A 408 28.78 8.21 -5.33
C LEU A 408 27.58 9.03 -5.85
N ARG A 409 27.60 9.42 -7.13
CA ARG A 409 26.47 10.13 -7.76
C ARG A 409 25.28 9.20 -8.03
N ALA A 410 25.53 7.98 -8.46
CA ALA A 410 24.50 6.97 -8.69
C ALA A 410 23.74 6.64 -7.41
N ARG A 411 24.43 6.59 -6.25
CA ARG A 411 23.76 6.45 -4.96
C ARG A 411 22.71 7.55 -4.74
N LYS A 412 23.04 8.81 -5.02
CA LYS A 412 22.09 9.94 -4.92
C LYS A 412 20.94 9.91 -5.94
N LEU A 413 21.03 9.12 -7.03
CA LEU A 413 19.98 9.04 -8.05
C LEU A 413 18.85 8.08 -7.68
N PHE A 414 19.12 7.10 -6.83
CA PHE A 414 18.18 6.04 -6.48
C PHE A 414 17.73 6.10 -5.00
N GLY A 415 18.13 7.15 -4.27
CA GLY A 415 17.96 7.29 -2.82
C GLY A 415 19.30 7.50 -2.13
#